data_AF-A0AAJ7N595-F1
#
_entry.id   AF-A0AAJ7N595-F1
#
_cell.length_a   1.000
_cell.length_b   1.000
_cell.length_c   1.000
_cell.angle_alpha   90.00
_cell.angle_beta   90.00
_cell.angle_gamma   90.00
#
_symmetry.space_group_name_H-M   'P 1'
#
loop_
_entity.id
_entity.type
_entity.pdbx_description
1 polymer ?
#
loop_
_entity_poly.entity_id
_entity_poly.type
_entity_poly.pdbx_seq_one_letter_code
_entity_poly.pdbx_strand_id
1 'polypeptide(L)'
;MKLAKCLYSCIYVRNEMFSLIMDAPGLGYSYHLPSAGWNLRVRNVLSQFSDLFSEFNKYIAPAYHHDRCERSVQMRLYSMHKREFVMIFVGFFACFGLAVFIGLAGPPITSTSEQRAHLNGSEVATGPFIMKTPLLSTYSQQLWVIGKLLTSNNDDERYDKSFQISISIDGIGIDRKLVPVLSAETGHNRTRHLKCERQTCEEIVVAHLGFLDYNYYIITVRFHGLESFHERYNIRELTFYFKNYNPAFTEFEIWFRFIFLLTAFGVMCWFGHSLRKYPLQDWSIEQKWISVLLPLLILYNNPLFPMTFLMNSWVPGMVDAILQTTFLCAVLMFWLCVYHGLRQNERHLITFYLPKILIVGLLWCSAFILATWLRCTELEDPTYNYVLDTSNYFGFKVFFFTVGGFYVAYLLLLILKAYSELRSMPYFDLRLRFLTLLAAVVSFVCGCVTARQFGAGIFEDSFASRLTTYYRSSAQFMALYGLLNFYLYTMAYVYAPASQQVYGQHTSITKDNPTFSMINDSDEDVIYGSDEEVAYGSDEDSRRPLTRAPRPTTTTH
;
A
#
# COMPACT_ATOMS: atom_id res chain seq x y z
N MET A 1 21.17 25.45 2.55
CA MET A 1 21.62 26.21 3.74
C MET A 1 20.50 26.94 4.50
N LYS A 2 19.39 27.38 3.88
CA LYS A 2 18.22 27.96 4.59
C LYS A 2 17.31 26.92 5.29
N LEU A 3 17.29 25.66 4.85
CA LEU A 3 16.54 24.58 5.53
C LEU A 3 17.16 24.15 6.88
N ALA A 4 18.49 24.24 7.02
CA ALA A 4 19.18 23.89 8.26
C ALA A 4 18.91 24.93 9.37
N LYS A 5 18.76 26.22 9.04
CA LYS A 5 18.40 27.27 10.01
C LYS A 5 16.96 27.14 10.53
N CYS A 6 16.04 26.58 9.74
CA CYS A 6 14.65 26.37 10.17
C CYS A 6 14.52 25.20 11.16
N LEU A 7 15.30 24.13 10.96
CA LEU A 7 15.39 23.00 11.90
C LEU A 7 16.15 23.37 13.19
N TYR A 8 17.17 24.22 13.12
CA TYR A 8 17.91 24.67 14.30
C TYR A 8 17.08 25.62 15.20
N SER A 9 16.28 26.52 14.62
CA SER A 9 15.38 27.39 15.40
C SER A 9 14.23 26.63 16.08
N CYS A 10 13.73 25.54 15.49
CA CYS A 10 12.67 24.73 16.11
C CYS A 10 13.16 23.87 17.28
N ILE A 11 14.46 23.53 17.32
CA ILE A 11 15.06 22.74 18.40
C ILE A 11 15.52 23.64 19.55
N TYR A 12 15.99 24.85 19.26
CA TYR A 12 16.43 25.80 20.30
C TYR A 12 15.27 26.39 21.12
N VAL A 13 14.11 26.65 20.51
CA VAL A 13 12.93 27.17 21.22
C VAL A 13 12.27 26.13 22.14
N ARG A 14 12.53 24.83 21.92
CA ARG A 14 12.02 23.76 22.80
C ARG A 14 12.93 23.49 24.02
N ASN A 15 14.20 23.90 23.98
CA ASN A 15 15.13 23.71 25.09
C ASN A 15 15.13 24.88 26.12
N GLU A 16 14.78 26.10 25.73
CA GLU A 16 14.63 27.20 26.71
C GLU A 16 13.40 27.04 27.62
N MET A 17 12.36 26.32 27.18
CA MET A 17 11.16 26.09 28.00
C MET A 17 11.35 25.02 29.08
N PHE A 18 12.43 24.22 29.02
CA PHE A 18 12.70 23.13 29.97
C PHE A 18 13.77 23.48 31.01
N SER A 19 14.49 24.60 30.84
CA SER A 19 15.61 25.00 31.70
C SER A 19 15.27 26.07 32.74
N LEU A 20 14.00 26.48 32.87
CA LEU A 20 13.56 27.55 33.79
C LEU A 20 12.76 27.02 35.00
N ILE A 21 12.89 25.74 35.35
CA ILE A 21 12.21 25.13 36.50
C ILE A 21 13.24 24.44 37.39
N MET A 22 14.23 25.15 37.89
CA MET A 22 14.95 24.82 39.13
C MET A 22 15.71 26.07 39.59
N ASP A 23 15.08 26.88 40.45
CA ASP A 23 15.73 27.62 41.54
C ASP A 23 14.65 28.24 42.45
N ALA A 24 14.79 28.04 43.77
CA ALA A 24 13.88 28.44 44.87
C ALA A 24 13.97 29.96 45.17
N PRO A 25 13.33 30.60 46.21
CA PRO A 25 12.45 30.11 47.30
C PRO A 25 11.23 31.03 47.65
N GLY A 26 10.41 30.63 48.64
CA GLY A 26 9.81 31.57 49.60
C GLY A 26 8.35 32.02 49.44
N LEU A 27 7.52 31.63 50.42
CA LEU A 27 6.25 32.18 50.94
C LEU A 27 5.42 33.18 50.10
N GLY A 28 4.12 32.88 49.98
CA GLY A 28 3.08 33.90 49.81
C GLY A 28 1.76 33.36 49.27
N TYR A 29 0.74 33.28 50.11
CA TYR A 29 -0.63 32.97 49.72
C TYR A 29 -1.16 34.01 48.72
N SER A 30 -1.61 33.59 47.53
CA SER A 30 -2.59 34.35 46.75
C SER A 30 -3.39 33.45 45.82
N TYR A 31 -4.72 33.51 45.97
CA TYR A 31 -5.72 32.85 45.15
C TYR A 31 -5.51 33.17 43.66
N HIS A 32 -5.42 32.14 42.80
CA HIS A 32 -5.43 32.31 41.35
C HIS A 32 -6.55 31.47 40.73
N LEU A 33 -7.44 32.13 39.99
CA LEU A 33 -8.52 31.53 39.19
C LEU A 33 -7.95 30.51 38.17
N PRO A 34 -8.73 29.49 37.77
CA PRO A 34 -8.21 28.43 36.92
C PRO A 34 -8.06 28.93 35.48
N SER A 35 -6.82 29.16 35.04
CA SER A 35 -6.52 29.18 33.60
C SER A 35 -6.70 27.75 33.08
N ALA A 36 -7.86 27.48 32.49
CA ALA A 36 -8.19 26.20 31.91
C ALA A 36 -7.26 25.91 30.72
N GLY A 37 -6.21 25.12 30.95
CA GLY A 37 -5.35 24.59 29.91
C GLY A 37 -6.14 23.66 28.98
N TRP A 38 -5.88 23.77 27.68
CA TRP A 38 -6.55 23.01 26.62
C TRP A 38 -6.50 21.48 26.85
N ASN A 39 -5.42 20.98 27.46
CA ASN A 39 -5.24 19.59 27.85
C ASN A 39 -6.28 19.08 28.86
N LEU A 40 -6.76 19.93 29.78
CA LEU A 40 -7.74 19.54 30.79
C LEU A 40 -9.16 19.46 30.20
N ARG A 41 -9.48 20.34 29.23
CA ARG A 41 -10.75 20.26 28.49
C ARG A 41 -10.80 19.01 27.60
N VAL A 42 -9.72 18.68 26.89
CA VAL A 42 -9.64 17.45 26.08
C VAL A 42 -9.77 16.21 26.97
N ARG A 43 -9.13 16.21 28.14
CA ARG A 43 -9.18 15.08 29.08
C ARG A 43 -10.55 14.92 29.74
N ASN A 44 -11.23 16.01 30.08
CA ASN A 44 -12.61 15.98 30.60
C ASN A 44 -13.64 15.59 29.54
N VAL A 45 -13.45 16.00 28.28
CA VAL A 45 -14.30 15.55 27.16
C VAL A 45 -14.08 14.06 26.90
N LEU A 46 -12.83 13.58 26.90
CA LEU A 46 -12.51 12.16 26.78
C LEU A 46 -13.06 11.32 27.93
N SER A 47 -13.07 11.84 29.17
CA SER A 47 -13.66 11.14 30.31
C SER A 47 -15.19 11.13 30.25
N GLN A 48 -15.83 12.25 29.86
CA GLN A 48 -17.28 12.30 29.68
C GLN A 48 -17.75 11.41 28.52
N PHE A 49 -17.00 11.33 27.42
CA PHE A 49 -17.28 10.34 26.36
C PHE A 49 -17.05 8.91 26.85
N SER A 50 -15.99 8.65 27.60
CA SER A 50 -15.72 7.34 28.22
C SER A 50 -16.87 6.87 29.11
N ASP A 51 -17.44 7.76 29.93
CA ASP A 51 -18.52 7.43 30.86
C ASP A 51 -19.87 7.23 30.14
N LEU A 52 -20.17 8.05 29.14
CA LEU A 52 -21.35 7.85 28.28
C LEU A 52 -21.28 6.52 27.50
N PHE A 53 -20.10 6.14 27.00
CA PHE A 53 -19.90 4.85 26.34
C PHE A 53 -19.87 3.66 27.32
N SER A 54 -19.50 3.88 28.58
CA SER A 54 -19.55 2.88 29.65
C SER A 54 -20.99 2.54 30.05
N GLU A 55 -21.86 3.55 30.18
CA GLU A 55 -23.30 3.33 30.42
C GLU A 55 -23.98 2.65 29.23
N PHE A 56 -23.62 3.02 28.00
CA PHE A 56 -24.12 2.33 26.79
C PHE A 56 -23.64 0.86 26.67
N ASN A 57 -22.44 0.54 27.19
CA ASN A 57 -21.89 -0.82 27.21
C ASN A 57 -22.72 -1.80 28.05
N LYS A 58 -23.39 -1.29 29.10
CA LYS A 58 -24.20 -2.11 30.02
C LYS A 58 -25.52 -2.59 29.42
N TYR A 59 -25.99 -1.95 28.34
CA TYR A 59 -27.31 -2.21 27.76
C TYR A 59 -27.29 -2.92 26.39
N ILE A 60 -26.12 -3.17 25.78
CA ILE A 60 -26.04 -3.66 24.39
C ILE A 60 -25.45 -5.08 24.25
N ALA A 61 -24.77 -5.66 25.24
CA ALA A 61 -24.10 -6.95 25.07
C ALA A 61 -24.66 -8.06 25.98
N PRO A 62 -25.64 -8.87 25.54
CA PRO A 62 -25.70 -10.26 26.01
C PRO A 62 -24.43 -10.95 25.48
N ALA A 63 -23.65 -11.55 26.38
CA ALA A 63 -22.44 -12.29 26.05
C ALA A 63 -22.81 -13.54 25.23
N TYR A 64 -22.86 -13.41 23.91
CA TYR A 64 -22.92 -14.54 23.00
C TYR A 64 -21.55 -15.22 23.00
N HIS A 65 -21.45 -16.39 23.65
CA HIS A 65 -20.24 -17.21 23.62
C HIS A 65 -19.94 -17.65 22.18
N HIS A 66 -18.77 -17.26 21.67
CA HIS A 66 -18.26 -17.71 20.37
C HIS A 66 -17.33 -18.92 20.59
N ASP A 67 -17.88 -20.13 20.67
CA ASP A 67 -17.15 -21.40 20.87
C ASP A 67 -16.02 -21.66 19.84
N ARG A 68 -16.04 -20.97 18.70
CA ARG A 68 -15.08 -21.22 17.61
C ARG A 68 -13.68 -20.65 17.87
N CYS A 69 -13.56 -19.66 18.76
CA CYS A 69 -12.26 -19.05 19.07
C CYS A 69 -11.33 -19.98 19.84
N GLU A 70 -11.88 -20.86 20.67
CA GLU A 70 -11.13 -21.87 21.42
C GLU A 70 -10.63 -23.01 20.51
N ARG A 71 -11.31 -23.23 19.37
CA ARG A 71 -10.96 -24.25 18.38
C ARG A 71 -9.94 -23.81 17.33
N SER A 72 -9.75 -22.50 17.13
CA SER A 72 -8.80 -21.96 16.14
C SER A 72 -7.37 -21.87 16.67
N VAL A 73 -6.37 -22.02 15.80
CA VAL A 73 -4.96 -21.96 16.18
C VAL A 73 -4.63 -20.63 16.89
N GLN A 74 -4.04 -20.71 18.08
CA GLN A 74 -3.66 -19.52 18.83
C GLN A 74 -2.52 -18.78 18.12
N MET A 75 -2.77 -17.50 17.83
CA MET A 75 -1.79 -16.61 17.20
C MET A 75 -0.80 -16.08 18.22
N ARG A 76 0.41 -15.78 17.77
CA ARG A 76 1.44 -15.13 18.57
C ARG A 76 0.97 -13.81 19.19
N LEU A 77 0.08 -13.09 18.51
CA LEU A 77 -0.55 -11.86 19.04
C LEU A 77 -1.12 -12.02 20.47
N TYR A 78 -1.62 -13.21 20.83
CA TYR A 78 -2.23 -13.46 22.13
C TYR A 78 -1.23 -13.75 23.25
N SER A 79 -0.08 -14.32 22.91
CA SER A 79 0.99 -14.58 23.86
C SER A 79 1.92 -13.38 24.06
N MET A 80 1.83 -12.36 23.19
CA MET A 80 2.73 -11.21 23.22
C MET A 80 2.46 -10.32 24.44
N HIS A 81 3.53 -10.01 25.16
CA HIS A 81 3.46 -8.99 26.21
C HIS A 81 3.38 -7.57 25.62
N LYS A 82 2.86 -6.61 26.40
CA LYS A 82 2.74 -5.20 25.99
C LYS A 82 4.05 -4.59 25.46
N ARG A 83 5.20 -5.02 26.00
CA ARG A 83 6.53 -4.59 25.54
C ARG A 83 6.85 -5.10 24.13
N GLU A 84 6.62 -6.38 23.87
CA GLU A 84 6.84 -6.99 22.55
C GLU A 84 5.93 -6.37 21.50
N PHE A 85 4.68 -6.10 21.86
CA PHE A 85 3.73 -5.40 21.01
C PHE A 85 4.25 -4.02 20.57
N VAL A 86 4.77 -3.22 21.51
CA VAL A 86 5.37 -1.90 21.19
C VAL A 86 6.65 -2.06 20.35
N MET A 87 7.50 -3.05 20.65
CA MET A 87 8.71 -3.30 19.87
C MET A 87 8.42 -3.62 18.41
N ILE A 88 7.32 -4.32 18.10
CA ILE A 88 6.92 -4.61 16.70
C ILE A 88 6.62 -3.31 15.95
N PHE A 89 5.90 -2.35 16.56
CA PHE A 89 5.64 -1.06 15.93
C PHE A 89 6.91 -0.22 15.77
N VAL A 90 7.77 -0.20 16.79
CA VAL A 90 9.07 0.49 16.69
C VAL A 90 9.91 -0.12 15.56
N GLY A 91 9.95 -1.44 15.46
CA GLY A 91 10.63 -2.16 14.37
C GLY A 91 10.03 -1.82 13.00
N PHE A 92 8.71 -1.81 12.88
CA PHE A 92 8.02 -1.41 11.65
C PHE A 92 8.39 0.00 11.22
N PHE A 93 8.31 0.99 12.11
CA PHE A 93 8.67 2.37 11.81
C PHE A 93 10.16 2.56 11.55
N ALA A 94 11.03 1.78 12.19
CA ALA A 94 12.47 1.80 11.94
C ALA A 94 12.80 1.26 10.55
N CYS A 95 12.25 0.09 10.17
CA CYS A 95 12.42 -0.49 8.84
C CYS A 95 11.84 0.41 7.74
N PHE A 96 10.63 0.94 7.97
CA PHE A 96 10.00 1.89 7.05
C PHE A 96 10.81 3.19 6.93
N GLY A 97 11.27 3.76 8.04
CA GLY A 97 12.12 4.95 8.06
C GLY A 97 13.43 4.73 7.29
N LEU A 98 14.09 3.59 7.51
CA LEU A 98 15.29 3.19 6.77
C LEU A 98 15.03 3.08 5.27
N ALA A 99 13.91 2.48 4.85
CA ALA A 99 13.53 2.45 3.44
C ALA A 99 13.35 3.87 2.88
N VAL A 100 12.63 4.75 3.57
CA VAL A 100 12.48 6.16 3.13
C VAL A 100 13.83 6.88 3.01
N PHE A 101 14.74 6.68 3.98
CA PHE A 101 16.09 7.27 3.93
C PHE A 101 16.91 6.78 2.73
N ILE A 102 16.87 5.47 2.47
CA ILE A 102 17.52 4.88 1.29
C ILE A 102 16.93 5.47 0.00
N GLY A 103 15.61 5.64 -0.07
CA GLY A 103 14.95 6.25 -1.22
C GLY A 103 15.28 7.74 -1.40
N LEU A 104 15.50 8.48 -0.32
CA LEU A 104 15.95 9.90 -0.37
C LEU A 104 17.40 10.03 -0.83
N ALA A 105 18.26 9.06 -0.48
CA ALA A 105 19.64 9.00 -0.95
C ALA A 105 19.77 8.42 -2.37
N GLY A 106 18.67 7.88 -2.93
CA GLY A 106 18.64 7.30 -4.27
C GLY A 106 18.79 8.33 -5.40
N PRO A 107 19.21 7.89 -6.60
CA PRO A 107 19.34 8.75 -7.77
C PRO A 107 17.98 9.28 -8.24
N PRO A 108 17.91 10.42 -8.96
CA PRO A 108 16.64 10.91 -9.52
C PRO A 108 16.08 9.95 -10.56
N ILE A 109 14.74 9.81 -10.60
CA ILE A 109 14.04 8.87 -11.49
C ILE A 109 14.24 9.20 -12.96
N THR A 110 14.11 10.49 -13.33
CA THR A 110 14.20 10.93 -14.71
C THR A 110 15.44 11.79 -14.93
N SER A 111 16.13 11.56 -16.04
CA SER A 111 17.15 12.45 -16.57
C SER A 111 16.57 13.29 -17.72
N THR A 112 16.98 14.54 -17.81
CA THR A 112 16.51 15.48 -18.83
C THR A 112 17.70 16.14 -19.50
N SER A 113 17.79 16.05 -20.83
CA SER A 113 18.76 16.78 -21.64
C SER A 113 18.02 17.75 -22.57
N GLU A 114 18.51 19.00 -22.65
CA GLU A 114 17.94 20.02 -23.51
C GLU A 114 18.71 20.14 -24.83
N GLN A 115 17.97 20.36 -25.92
CA GLN A 115 18.51 20.73 -27.22
C GLN A 115 17.73 21.92 -27.76
N ARG A 116 18.43 23.02 -28.02
CA ARG A 116 17.85 24.20 -28.64
C ARG A 116 17.78 24.00 -30.15
N ALA A 117 16.64 24.33 -30.76
CA ALA A 117 16.52 24.33 -32.20
C ALA A 117 17.43 25.40 -32.81
N HIS A 118 18.07 25.10 -33.94
CA HIS A 118 18.78 26.12 -34.72
C HIS A 118 17.74 26.92 -35.51
N LEU A 119 17.69 28.23 -35.29
CA LEU A 119 16.59 29.09 -35.78
C LEU A 119 17.09 29.94 -36.94
N ASN A 120 16.69 29.60 -38.17
CA ASN A 120 16.65 30.55 -39.28
C ASN A 120 15.24 31.14 -39.31
N GLY A 121 15.11 32.47 -39.34
CA GLY A 121 13.88 33.20 -38.97
C GLY A 121 12.55 32.63 -39.49
N SER A 122 12.44 32.31 -40.79
CA SER A 122 11.20 31.78 -41.37
C SER A 122 10.96 30.28 -41.12
N GLU A 123 12.00 29.51 -40.81
CA GLU A 123 11.92 28.05 -40.59
C GLU A 123 11.48 27.70 -39.16
N VAL A 124 11.40 28.68 -38.26
CA VAL A 124 10.99 28.49 -36.85
C VAL A 124 9.52 28.05 -36.75
N ALA A 125 8.68 28.50 -37.67
CA ALA A 125 7.24 28.21 -37.65
C ALA A 125 6.89 26.84 -38.26
N THR A 126 7.72 26.31 -39.16
CA THR A 126 7.39 25.15 -39.99
C THR A 126 8.33 23.95 -39.79
N GLY A 127 9.60 24.19 -39.42
CA GLY A 127 10.64 23.17 -39.42
C GLY A 127 11.15 22.86 -40.84
N PRO A 128 11.85 21.74 -41.07
CA PRO A 128 11.99 20.57 -40.20
C PRO A 128 13.04 20.72 -39.10
N PHE A 129 12.69 20.34 -37.87
CA PHE A 129 13.64 20.25 -36.76
C PHE A 129 14.18 18.83 -36.68
N ILE A 130 15.41 18.63 -37.16
CA ILE A 130 16.10 17.34 -37.10
C ILE A 130 16.98 17.32 -35.85
N MET A 131 16.71 16.38 -34.95
CA MET A 131 17.40 16.26 -33.68
C MET A 131 17.91 14.86 -33.48
N LYS A 132 19.09 14.75 -32.87
CA LYS A 132 19.69 13.47 -32.48
C LYS A 132 19.56 13.32 -30.97
N THR A 133 19.03 12.19 -30.52
CA THR A 133 18.91 11.91 -29.09
C THR A 133 20.28 11.75 -28.42
N PRO A 134 20.38 11.99 -27.11
CA PRO A 134 21.55 11.56 -26.34
C PRO A 134 21.73 10.03 -26.41
N LEU A 135 22.87 9.54 -25.92
CA LEU A 135 23.10 8.10 -25.82
C LEU A 135 22.03 7.47 -24.92
N LEU A 136 21.24 6.56 -25.50
CA LEU A 136 20.24 5.77 -24.80
C LEU A 136 20.77 4.35 -24.58
N SER A 137 20.33 3.75 -23.48
CA SER A 137 20.53 2.34 -23.17
C SER A 137 19.19 1.69 -22.88
N THR A 138 19.14 0.36 -22.86
CA THR A 138 17.95 -0.41 -22.45
C THR A 138 17.49 -0.02 -21.04
N TYR A 139 18.42 0.36 -20.15
CA TYR A 139 18.13 0.86 -18.80
C TYR A 139 17.44 2.24 -18.78
N SER A 140 17.43 2.97 -19.89
CA SER A 140 16.73 4.26 -20.01
C SER A 140 15.21 4.09 -20.16
N GLN A 141 14.73 2.85 -20.34
CA GLN A 141 13.33 2.38 -20.44
C GLN A 141 12.47 3.07 -21.51
N GLN A 142 12.22 4.37 -21.36
CA GLN A 142 11.29 5.17 -22.16
C GLN A 142 11.91 6.52 -22.50
N LEU A 143 11.44 7.13 -23.59
CA LEU A 143 11.86 8.45 -24.02
C LEU A 143 10.63 9.34 -24.26
N TRP A 144 10.61 10.49 -23.60
CA TRP A 144 9.69 11.58 -23.89
C TRP A 144 10.43 12.72 -24.57
N VAL A 145 9.83 13.25 -25.63
CA VAL A 145 10.28 14.46 -26.32
C VAL A 145 9.25 15.54 -26.04
N ILE A 146 9.69 16.59 -25.35
CA ILE A 146 8.82 17.70 -24.93
C ILE A 146 9.34 18.97 -25.59
N GLY A 147 8.48 19.65 -26.36
CA GLY A 147 8.77 20.95 -26.95
C GLY A 147 8.27 22.07 -26.06
N LYS A 148 9.08 23.11 -25.87
CA LYS A 148 8.71 24.34 -25.18
C LYS A 148 9.04 25.54 -26.06
N LEU A 149 8.04 26.41 -26.22
CA LEU A 149 8.16 27.63 -27.00
C LEU A 149 8.22 28.85 -26.09
N LEU A 150 9.09 29.79 -26.44
CA LEU A 150 9.17 31.11 -25.85
C LEU A 150 8.85 32.16 -26.91
N THR A 151 7.91 33.05 -26.60
CA THR A 151 7.46 34.12 -27.49
C THR A 151 8.03 35.46 -27.07
N SER A 152 8.03 36.42 -27.99
CA SER A 152 8.41 37.81 -27.71
C SER A 152 7.27 38.64 -27.10
N ASN A 153 6.14 38.01 -26.78
CA ASN A 153 4.95 38.73 -26.37
C ASN A 153 5.07 39.27 -24.93
N ASN A 154 4.72 40.53 -24.73
CA ASN A 154 4.67 41.16 -23.40
C ASN A 154 3.24 41.36 -22.89
N ASP A 155 2.23 41.01 -23.69
CA ASP A 155 0.84 41.17 -23.30
C ASP A 155 0.43 40.11 -22.27
N ASP A 156 -0.40 40.52 -21.30
CA ASP A 156 -0.92 39.65 -20.23
C ASP A 156 -2.06 38.71 -20.70
N GLU A 157 -2.38 38.72 -22.00
CA GLU A 157 -3.44 37.90 -22.55
C GLU A 157 -3.02 36.43 -22.64
N ARG A 158 -3.95 35.54 -22.26
CA ARG A 158 -3.83 34.10 -22.49
C ARG A 158 -4.35 33.79 -23.88
N TYR A 159 -3.52 33.14 -24.69
CA TYR A 159 -3.86 32.79 -26.06
C TYR A 159 -3.75 31.29 -26.27
N ASP A 160 -4.73 30.74 -27.00
CA ASP A 160 -4.81 29.33 -27.39
C ASP A 160 -4.80 29.27 -28.93
N LYS A 161 -3.81 28.57 -29.50
CA LYS A 161 -3.70 28.33 -30.94
C LYS A 161 -3.63 26.84 -31.20
N SER A 162 -4.52 26.36 -32.06
CA SER A 162 -4.41 25.00 -32.61
C SER A 162 -3.43 24.96 -33.78
N PHE A 163 -2.59 23.93 -33.81
CA PHE A 163 -1.62 23.66 -34.87
C PHE A 163 -1.43 22.15 -35.04
N GLN A 164 -0.90 21.71 -36.17
CA GLN A 164 -0.66 20.29 -36.43
C GLN A 164 0.83 19.97 -36.31
N ILE A 165 1.13 18.80 -35.76
CA ILE A 165 2.50 18.27 -35.65
C ILE A 165 2.59 16.99 -36.45
N SER A 166 3.59 16.92 -37.33
CA SER A 166 3.98 15.70 -38.03
C SER A 166 5.39 15.29 -37.58
N ILE A 167 5.59 14.02 -37.28
CA ILE A 167 6.81 13.50 -36.68
C ILE A 167 7.27 12.27 -37.47
N SER A 168 8.57 12.19 -37.74
CA SER A 168 9.23 10.96 -38.18
C SER A 168 10.38 10.60 -37.24
N ILE A 169 10.54 9.30 -36.98
CA ILE A 169 11.53 8.78 -36.04
C ILE A 169 12.32 7.67 -36.75
N ASP A 170 13.63 7.87 -36.84
CA ASP A 170 14.58 6.91 -37.40
C ASP A 170 15.54 6.42 -36.32
N GLY A 171 15.67 5.10 -36.15
CA GLY A 171 16.66 4.47 -35.28
C GLY A 171 17.99 4.30 -35.99
N ILE A 172 19.11 4.52 -35.30
CA ILE A 172 20.44 4.23 -35.83
C ILE A 172 20.84 2.81 -35.40
N GLY A 173 20.87 1.89 -36.37
CA GLY A 173 21.32 0.51 -36.16
C GLY A 173 22.82 0.40 -35.89
N ILE A 174 23.27 -0.81 -35.52
CA ILE A 174 24.69 -1.12 -35.27
C ILE A 174 25.55 -0.82 -36.51
N ASP A 175 25.00 -1.05 -37.70
CA ASP A 175 25.63 -0.76 -39.00
C ASP A 175 25.64 0.75 -39.37
N ARG A 176 25.25 1.64 -38.44
CA ARG A 176 25.02 3.08 -38.65
C ARG A 176 24.01 3.43 -39.75
N LYS A 177 23.19 2.46 -40.17
CA LYS A 177 22.07 2.67 -41.09
C LYS A 177 20.85 3.20 -40.34
N LEU A 178 20.12 4.08 -41.00
CA LEU A 178 18.85 4.61 -40.52
C LEU A 178 17.75 3.60 -40.79
N VAL A 179 17.06 3.18 -39.75
CA VAL A 179 15.91 2.28 -39.82
C VAL A 179 14.67 3.09 -39.39
N PRO A 180 13.66 3.25 -40.26
CA PRO A 180 12.46 4.01 -39.89
C PRO A 180 11.67 3.23 -38.84
N VAL A 181 11.50 3.83 -37.67
CA VAL A 181 10.64 3.32 -36.58
C VAL A 181 9.24 3.90 -36.70
N LEU A 182 9.16 5.18 -37.07
CA LEU A 182 7.91 5.85 -37.42
C LEU A 182 8.12 6.66 -38.71
N SER A 183 7.54 6.19 -39.80
CA SER A 183 7.62 6.87 -41.09
C SER A 183 6.77 8.14 -41.11
N ALA A 184 7.19 9.15 -41.88
CA ALA A 184 6.45 10.40 -42.02
C ALA A 184 5.06 10.22 -42.68
N GLU A 185 4.86 9.15 -43.45
CA GLU A 185 3.57 8.84 -44.11
C GLU A 185 2.53 8.26 -43.15
N THR A 186 2.98 7.55 -42.11
CA THR A 186 2.15 7.05 -40.99
C THR A 186 2.18 7.98 -39.78
N GLY A 187 3.04 8.99 -39.77
CA GLY A 187 3.13 9.98 -38.71
C GLY A 187 1.81 10.73 -38.55
N HIS A 188 1.00 10.30 -37.59
CA HIS A 188 -0.33 10.86 -37.36
C HIS A 188 -0.27 12.38 -37.23
N ASN A 189 -0.93 13.08 -38.16
CA ASN A 189 -1.13 14.52 -38.08
C ASN A 189 -2.08 14.81 -36.93
N ARG A 190 -1.53 15.05 -35.73
CA ARG A 190 -2.31 15.35 -34.54
C ARG A 190 -2.39 16.86 -34.36
N THR A 191 -3.61 17.35 -34.16
CA THR A 191 -3.85 18.72 -33.72
C THR A 191 -3.44 18.86 -32.26
N ARG A 192 -2.57 19.82 -31.97
CA ARG A 192 -2.19 20.22 -30.62
C ARG A 192 -2.66 21.64 -30.36
N HIS A 193 -2.93 21.92 -29.08
CA HIS A 193 -3.23 23.25 -28.60
C HIS A 193 -2.00 23.84 -27.93
N LEU A 194 -1.59 25.02 -28.39
CA LEU A 194 -0.55 25.83 -27.78
C LEU A 194 -1.22 26.90 -26.92
N LYS A 195 -1.18 26.71 -25.61
CA LYS A 195 -1.61 27.72 -24.65
C LYS A 195 -0.38 28.45 -24.13
N CYS A 196 -0.40 29.77 -24.15
CA CYS A 196 0.68 30.54 -23.55
C CYS A 196 0.15 31.69 -22.71
N GLU A 197 0.99 32.09 -21.76
CA GLU A 197 0.76 33.21 -20.86
C GLU A 197 2.02 34.09 -20.89
N ARG A 198 1.88 35.34 -21.32
CA ARG A 198 2.99 36.29 -21.54
C ARG A 198 4.02 35.75 -22.54
N GLN A 199 5.25 35.55 -22.09
CA GLN A 199 6.40 35.07 -22.89
C GLN A 199 6.51 33.53 -22.88
N THR A 200 5.80 32.85 -22.00
CA THR A 200 5.97 31.42 -21.74
C THR A 200 4.78 30.61 -22.21
N CYS A 201 5.04 29.64 -23.09
CA CYS A 201 4.05 28.67 -23.50
C CYS A 201 4.07 27.41 -22.64
N GLU A 202 2.92 26.75 -22.55
CA GLU A 202 2.78 25.41 -21.98
C GLU A 202 3.62 24.40 -22.75
N GLU A 203 4.11 23.38 -22.03
CA GLU A 203 4.93 22.31 -22.60
C GLU A 203 4.09 21.37 -23.46
N ILE A 204 4.62 21.04 -24.64
CA ILE A 204 3.94 20.17 -25.61
C ILE A 204 4.67 18.84 -25.68
N VAL A 205 3.95 17.74 -25.44
CA VAL A 205 4.49 16.40 -25.68
C VAL A 205 4.47 16.13 -27.20
N VAL A 206 5.66 16.10 -27.77
CA VAL A 206 5.89 15.84 -29.20
C VAL A 206 5.75 14.35 -29.45
N ALA A 207 6.57 13.54 -28.78
CA ALA A 207 6.56 12.09 -28.92
C ALA A 207 6.87 11.41 -27.57
N HIS A 208 6.34 10.20 -27.40
CA HIS A 208 6.63 9.28 -26.31
C HIS A 208 6.93 7.91 -26.90
N LEU A 209 8.15 7.43 -26.70
CA LEU A 209 8.53 6.06 -27.06
C LEU A 209 8.51 5.21 -25.79
N GLY A 210 7.65 4.19 -25.80
CA GLY A 210 7.50 3.23 -24.71
C GLY A 210 8.62 2.19 -24.64
N PHE A 211 9.33 1.93 -25.74
CA PHE A 211 10.43 0.97 -25.84
C PHE A 211 11.59 1.56 -26.63
N LEU A 212 12.82 1.24 -26.22
CA LEU A 212 14.06 1.74 -26.82
C LEU A 212 14.88 0.57 -27.37
N ASP A 213 14.78 0.36 -28.68
CA ASP A 213 15.52 -0.66 -29.44
C ASP A 213 16.91 -0.19 -29.89
N TYR A 214 17.11 1.12 -30.02
CA TYR A 214 18.33 1.73 -30.56
C TYR A 214 19.02 2.66 -29.57
N ASN A 215 20.34 2.75 -29.65
CA ASN A 215 21.13 3.63 -28.78
C ASN A 215 21.01 5.12 -29.16
N TYR A 216 20.64 5.40 -30.41
CA TYR A 216 20.44 6.74 -30.93
C TYR A 216 19.24 6.76 -31.85
N TYR A 217 18.44 7.81 -31.73
CA TYR A 217 17.34 8.11 -32.62
C TYR A 217 17.55 9.47 -33.26
N ILE A 218 17.10 9.59 -34.51
CA ILE A 218 16.94 10.86 -35.22
C ILE A 218 15.45 11.15 -35.26
N ILE A 219 15.04 12.26 -34.68
CA ILE A 219 13.65 12.67 -34.60
C ILE A 219 13.50 13.93 -35.44
N THR A 220 12.63 13.86 -36.45
CA THR A 220 12.32 14.99 -37.32
C THR A 220 10.91 15.49 -37.02
N VAL A 221 10.80 16.73 -36.59
CA VAL A 221 9.52 17.37 -36.23
C VAL A 221 9.21 18.45 -37.25
N ARG A 222 7.97 18.49 -37.77
CA ARG A 222 7.46 19.59 -38.58
C ARG A 222 6.16 20.12 -37.97
N PHE A 223 6.04 21.43 -37.95
CA PHE A 223 4.85 22.12 -37.47
C PHE A 223 4.08 22.67 -38.67
N HIS A 224 2.76 22.59 -38.63
CA HIS A 224 1.88 23.12 -39.66
C HIS A 224 0.85 24.05 -39.03
N GLY A 225 0.64 25.23 -39.63
CA GLY A 225 -0.33 26.23 -39.14
C GLY A 225 0.21 27.16 -38.04
N LEU A 226 1.51 27.11 -37.76
CA LEU A 226 2.19 28.00 -36.81
C LEU A 226 2.65 29.33 -37.45
N GLU A 227 2.57 29.49 -38.78
CA GLU A 227 3.09 30.68 -39.48
C GLU A 227 2.35 31.95 -39.04
N SER A 228 1.01 31.91 -39.07
CA SER A 228 0.15 33.01 -38.61
C SER A 228 0.39 33.41 -37.15
N PHE A 229 0.85 32.47 -36.33
CA PHE A 229 1.16 32.70 -34.94
C PHE A 229 2.54 33.34 -34.77
N HIS A 230 3.53 32.87 -35.53
CA HIS A 230 4.88 33.45 -35.55
C HIS A 230 4.86 34.90 -36.06
N GLU A 231 4.06 35.22 -37.08
CA GLU A 231 3.90 36.59 -37.57
C GLU A 231 3.33 37.54 -36.51
N ARG A 232 2.40 37.07 -35.67
CA ARG A 232 1.75 37.90 -34.65
C ARG A 232 2.57 38.04 -33.36
N TYR A 233 3.15 36.95 -32.86
CA TYR A 233 3.75 36.92 -31.52
C TYR A 233 5.27 36.70 -31.50
N ASN A 234 5.87 36.40 -32.66
CA ASN A 234 7.30 36.11 -32.87
C ASN A 234 7.89 35.10 -31.87
N ILE A 235 8.13 33.89 -32.35
CA ILE A 235 8.74 32.81 -31.56
C ILE A 235 10.25 33.09 -31.46
N ARG A 236 10.73 33.34 -30.24
CA ARG A 236 12.14 33.65 -29.98
C ARG A 236 13.00 32.40 -29.83
N GLU A 237 12.49 31.41 -29.10
CA GLU A 237 13.26 30.22 -28.77
C GLU A 237 12.34 29.00 -28.77
N LEU A 238 12.83 27.93 -29.40
CA LEU A 238 12.22 26.61 -29.38
C LEU A 238 13.23 25.65 -28.77
N THR A 239 12.89 25.11 -27.61
CA THR A 239 13.73 24.15 -26.89
C THR A 239 13.04 22.81 -26.82
N PHE A 240 13.76 21.76 -27.18
CA PHE A 240 13.32 20.38 -27.04
C PHE A 240 14.01 19.73 -25.84
N TYR A 241 13.22 19.13 -24.96
CA TYR A 241 13.69 18.38 -23.81
C TYR A 241 13.51 16.89 -24.10
N PHE A 242 14.62 16.16 -24.07
CA PHE A 242 14.62 14.71 -24.04
C PHE A 242 14.61 14.27 -22.60
N LYS A 243 13.51 13.65 -22.18
CA LYS A 243 13.35 13.11 -20.84
C LYS A 243 13.34 11.59 -20.95
N ASN A 244 14.15 10.92 -20.13
CA ASN A 244 14.21 9.46 -20.07
C ASN A 244 14.37 8.99 -18.61
N TYR A 245 14.24 7.69 -18.36
CA TYR A 245 14.58 7.16 -17.05
C TYR A 245 16.09 7.16 -16.86
N ASN A 246 16.53 7.51 -15.66
CA ASN A 246 17.94 7.48 -15.30
C ASN A 246 18.39 6.00 -15.16
N PRO A 247 19.42 5.55 -15.91
CA PRO A 247 19.93 4.18 -15.78
C PRO A 247 20.32 3.79 -14.36
N ALA A 248 20.88 4.74 -13.58
CA ALA A 248 21.25 4.51 -12.18
C ALA A 248 20.02 4.25 -11.29
N PHE A 249 18.88 4.89 -11.60
CA PHE A 249 17.62 4.62 -10.90
C PHE A 249 17.05 3.25 -11.28
N THR A 250 17.12 2.88 -12.56
CA THR A 250 16.68 1.56 -13.00
C THR A 250 17.48 0.44 -12.32
N GLU A 251 18.80 0.59 -12.20
CA GLU A 251 19.64 -0.37 -11.46
C GLU A 251 19.23 -0.44 -9.98
N PHE A 252 19.04 0.71 -9.34
CA PHE A 252 18.54 0.80 -7.96
C PHE A 252 17.18 0.08 -7.81
N GLU A 253 16.24 0.29 -8.72
CA GLU A 253 14.93 -0.35 -8.74
C GLU A 253 15.04 -1.88 -8.81
N ILE A 254 15.88 -2.41 -9.71
CA ILE A 254 16.11 -3.86 -9.87
C ILE A 254 16.61 -4.46 -8.55
N TRP A 255 17.63 -3.86 -7.95
CA TRP A 255 18.23 -4.37 -6.70
C TRP A 255 17.23 -4.42 -5.55
N PHE A 256 16.45 -3.36 -5.35
CA PHE A 256 15.51 -3.31 -4.23
C PHE A 256 14.28 -4.19 -4.46
N ARG A 257 13.75 -4.29 -5.68
CA ARG A 257 12.71 -5.27 -6.00
C ARG A 257 13.20 -6.69 -5.72
N PHE A 258 14.45 -6.99 -6.08
CA PHE A 258 15.06 -8.31 -5.81
C PHE A 258 15.24 -8.59 -4.31
N ILE A 259 15.71 -7.63 -3.52
CA ILE A 259 15.84 -7.77 -2.05
C ILE A 259 14.47 -8.01 -1.41
N PHE A 260 13.45 -7.23 -1.80
CA PHE A 260 12.09 -7.43 -1.30
C PHE A 260 11.52 -8.78 -1.73
N LEU A 261 11.83 -9.24 -2.94
CA LEU A 261 11.42 -10.56 -3.42
C LEU A 261 12.04 -11.70 -2.58
N LEU A 262 13.35 -11.67 -2.33
CA LEU A 262 14.02 -12.69 -1.52
C LEU A 262 13.52 -12.71 -0.07
N THR A 263 13.31 -11.53 0.51
CA THR A 263 12.76 -11.42 1.87
C THR A 263 11.31 -11.91 1.93
N ALA A 264 10.47 -11.60 0.94
CA ALA A 264 9.09 -12.07 0.87
C ALA A 264 9.03 -13.59 0.72
N PHE A 265 9.90 -14.17 -0.11
CA PHE A 265 10.03 -15.61 -0.25
C PHE A 265 10.43 -16.28 1.07
N GLY A 266 11.44 -15.72 1.77
CA GLY A 266 11.88 -16.21 3.08
C GLY A 266 10.76 -16.19 4.13
N VAL A 267 10.01 -15.08 4.21
CA VAL A 267 8.87 -14.94 5.13
C VAL A 267 7.74 -15.90 4.76
N MET A 268 7.44 -16.09 3.48
CA MET A 268 6.44 -17.05 3.00
C MET A 268 6.81 -18.49 3.39
N CYS A 269 8.03 -18.91 3.12
CA CYS A 269 8.51 -20.24 3.49
C CYS A 269 8.47 -20.46 5.01
N TRP A 270 8.91 -19.46 5.79
CA TRP A 270 8.86 -19.50 7.25
C TRP A 270 7.42 -19.60 7.79
N PHE A 271 6.51 -18.78 7.27
CA PHE A 271 5.10 -18.77 7.67
C PHE A 271 4.40 -20.07 7.30
N GLY A 272 4.61 -20.56 6.07
CA GLY A 272 4.06 -21.83 5.59
C GLY A 272 4.60 -23.04 6.36
N HIS A 273 5.91 -23.07 6.65
CA HIS A 273 6.51 -24.12 7.48
C HIS A 273 5.93 -24.12 8.90
N SER A 274 5.70 -22.93 9.48
CA SER A 274 5.11 -22.79 10.81
C SER A 274 3.67 -23.30 10.87
N LEU A 275 2.89 -23.10 9.81
CA LEU A 275 1.49 -23.54 9.73
C LEU A 275 1.30 -25.01 9.31
N ARG A 276 2.31 -25.65 8.72
CA ARG A 276 2.23 -27.06 8.28
C ARG A 276 1.82 -28.04 9.40
N LYS A 277 2.08 -27.69 10.65
CA LYS A 277 1.73 -28.50 11.83
C LYS A 277 0.23 -28.56 12.11
N TYR A 278 -0.57 -27.66 11.52
CA TYR A 278 -2.00 -27.51 11.82
C TYR A 278 -2.85 -27.75 10.56
N PRO A 279 -3.98 -28.48 10.66
CA PRO A 279 -4.87 -28.69 9.52
C PRO A 279 -5.57 -27.38 9.11
N LEU A 280 -5.85 -27.23 7.80
CA LEU A 280 -6.44 -26.03 7.20
C LEU A 280 -7.81 -25.61 7.77
N GLN A 281 -8.52 -26.55 8.41
CA GLN A 281 -9.83 -26.32 9.01
C GLN A 281 -9.74 -25.40 10.23
N ASP A 282 -8.67 -25.55 11.02
CA ASP A 282 -8.46 -24.84 12.29
C ASP A 282 -7.77 -23.49 12.10
N TRP A 283 -7.35 -23.18 10.87
CA TRP A 283 -6.73 -21.89 10.56
C TRP A 283 -7.74 -20.75 10.70
N SER A 284 -7.28 -19.68 11.35
CA SER A 284 -8.02 -18.42 11.42
C SER A 284 -8.20 -17.77 10.04
N ILE A 285 -9.14 -16.84 9.92
CA ILE A 285 -9.38 -16.15 8.64
C ILE A 285 -8.18 -15.29 8.25
N GLU A 286 -7.55 -14.65 9.24
CA GLU A 286 -6.36 -13.83 9.07
C GLU A 286 -5.20 -14.67 8.53
N GLN A 287 -4.93 -15.85 9.12
CA GLN A 287 -3.88 -16.76 8.64
C GLN A 287 -4.15 -17.28 7.22
N LYS A 288 -5.41 -17.63 6.90
CA LYS A 288 -5.80 -18.07 5.55
C LYS A 288 -5.52 -16.98 4.52
N TRP A 289 -5.89 -15.73 4.80
CA TRP A 289 -5.64 -14.63 3.88
C TRP A 289 -4.16 -14.25 3.79
N ILE A 290 -3.41 -14.28 4.88
CA ILE A 290 -1.95 -14.02 4.84
C ILE A 290 -1.24 -15.11 4.02
N SER A 291 -1.69 -16.36 4.10
CA SER A 291 -1.20 -17.46 3.26
C SER A 291 -1.47 -17.22 1.76
N VAL A 292 -2.52 -16.47 1.41
CA VAL A 292 -2.81 -16.07 0.02
C VAL A 292 -2.03 -14.81 -0.37
N LEU A 293 -1.99 -13.79 0.51
CA LEU A 293 -1.35 -12.51 0.24
C LEU A 293 0.18 -12.60 0.11
N LEU A 294 0.84 -13.50 0.82
CA LEU A 294 2.31 -13.67 0.74
C LEU A 294 2.77 -14.11 -0.66
N PRO A 295 2.17 -15.13 -1.31
CA PRO A 295 2.40 -15.41 -2.72
C PRO A 295 2.11 -14.22 -3.65
N LEU A 296 1.00 -13.49 -3.44
CA LEU A 296 0.71 -12.31 -4.26
C LEU A 296 1.71 -11.17 -4.03
N LEU A 297 2.33 -11.05 -2.85
CA LEU A 297 3.40 -10.09 -2.59
C LEU A 297 4.66 -10.40 -3.40
N ILE A 298 4.98 -11.68 -3.58
CA ILE A 298 6.09 -12.10 -4.46
C ILE A 298 5.80 -11.67 -5.90
N LEU A 299 4.56 -11.85 -6.35
CA LEU A 299 4.12 -11.39 -7.68
C LEU A 299 4.16 -9.86 -7.80
N TYR A 300 3.79 -9.12 -6.75
CA TYR A 300 3.90 -7.67 -6.69
C TYR A 300 5.34 -7.16 -6.81
N ASN A 301 6.30 -7.85 -6.17
CA ASN A 301 7.72 -7.55 -6.30
C ASN A 301 8.31 -7.98 -7.66
N ASN A 302 7.49 -8.62 -8.52
CA ASN A 302 7.75 -8.99 -9.91
C ASN A 302 9.09 -9.72 -10.16
N PRO A 303 9.11 -11.07 -10.09
CA PRO A 303 10.30 -11.86 -10.43
C PRO A 303 10.77 -11.68 -11.88
N LEU A 304 9.86 -11.26 -12.78
CA LEU A 304 10.10 -11.12 -14.21
C LEU A 304 10.56 -9.71 -14.58
N PHE A 305 10.77 -8.81 -13.62
CA PHE A 305 11.16 -7.44 -13.92
C PHE A 305 12.42 -7.32 -14.81
N PRO A 306 13.49 -8.13 -14.60
CA PRO A 306 14.64 -8.11 -15.49
C PRO A 306 14.32 -8.48 -16.95
N MET A 307 13.27 -9.29 -17.19
CA MET A 307 12.87 -9.70 -18.54
C MET A 307 12.40 -8.52 -19.39
N THR A 308 11.92 -7.44 -18.77
CA THR A 308 11.57 -6.20 -19.48
C THR A 308 12.76 -5.58 -20.22
N PHE A 309 14.00 -5.85 -19.78
CA PHE A 309 15.20 -5.35 -20.45
C PHE A 309 15.80 -6.32 -21.47
N LEU A 310 15.41 -7.61 -21.39
CA LEU A 310 15.89 -8.67 -22.28
C LEU A 310 14.97 -8.86 -23.49
N MET A 311 13.67 -8.60 -23.30
CA MET A 311 12.65 -8.74 -24.33
C MET A 311 12.07 -7.36 -24.68
N ASN A 312 12.30 -6.93 -25.92
CA ASN A 312 11.69 -5.71 -26.46
C ASN A 312 10.23 -5.99 -26.84
N SER A 313 9.38 -6.14 -25.83
CA SER A 313 7.96 -6.44 -26.00
C SER A 313 7.12 -5.69 -24.98
N TRP A 314 5.86 -5.46 -25.33
CA TRP A 314 4.87 -4.86 -24.44
C TRP A 314 4.37 -5.83 -23.34
N VAL A 315 4.57 -7.14 -23.53
CA VAL A 315 4.03 -8.19 -22.66
C VAL A 315 4.57 -8.11 -21.22
N PRO A 316 5.89 -7.99 -20.96
CA PRO A 316 6.42 -7.85 -19.59
C PRO A 316 5.82 -6.66 -18.83
N GLY A 317 5.63 -5.52 -19.51
CA GLY A 317 5.02 -4.33 -18.93
C GLY A 317 3.54 -4.52 -18.58
N MET A 318 2.77 -5.22 -19.43
CA MET A 318 1.38 -5.57 -19.13
C MET A 318 1.30 -6.55 -17.94
N VAL A 319 2.16 -7.56 -17.91
CA VAL A 319 2.19 -8.53 -16.80
C VAL A 319 2.48 -7.81 -15.47
N ASP A 320 3.46 -6.90 -15.43
CA ASP A 320 3.74 -6.09 -14.23
C ASP A 320 2.50 -5.32 -13.75
N ALA A 321 1.79 -4.66 -14.66
CA ALA A 321 0.56 -3.93 -14.34
C ALA A 321 -0.54 -4.85 -13.78
N ILE A 322 -0.72 -6.04 -14.35
CA ILE A 322 -1.68 -7.05 -13.86
C ILE A 322 -1.31 -7.53 -12.46
N LEU A 323 -0.05 -7.92 -12.25
CA LEU A 323 0.42 -8.45 -10.98
C LEU A 323 0.30 -7.39 -9.86
N GLN A 324 0.62 -6.13 -10.15
CA GLN A 324 0.47 -5.06 -9.18
C GLN A 324 -1.00 -4.74 -8.86
N THR A 325 -1.85 -4.64 -9.89
CA THR A 325 -3.27 -4.33 -9.72
C THR A 325 -4.01 -5.44 -8.98
N THR A 326 -3.70 -6.71 -9.27
CA THR A 326 -4.25 -7.87 -8.57
C THR A 326 -3.84 -7.88 -7.09
N PHE A 327 -2.56 -7.62 -6.78
CA PHE A 327 -2.09 -7.55 -5.39
C PHE A 327 -2.79 -6.45 -4.59
N LEU A 328 -2.87 -5.22 -5.12
CA LEU A 328 -3.53 -4.11 -4.44
C LEU A 328 -5.01 -4.41 -4.19
N CYS A 329 -5.72 -4.98 -5.18
CA CYS A 329 -7.11 -5.39 -5.02
C CYS A 329 -7.25 -6.53 -3.98
N ALA A 330 -6.29 -7.46 -3.90
CA ALA A 330 -6.29 -8.50 -2.88
C ALA A 330 -6.10 -7.94 -1.46
N VAL A 331 -5.29 -6.88 -1.28
CA VAL A 331 -5.18 -6.17 0.01
C VAL A 331 -6.49 -5.49 0.38
N LEU A 332 -7.15 -4.84 -0.58
CA LEU A 332 -8.48 -4.23 -0.35
C LEU A 332 -9.53 -5.28 0.02
N MET A 333 -9.48 -6.45 -0.62
CA MET A 333 -10.35 -7.59 -0.32
C MET A 333 -10.06 -8.15 1.08
N PHE A 334 -8.78 -8.26 1.45
CA PHE A 334 -8.35 -8.71 2.76
C PHE A 334 -8.96 -7.85 3.88
N TRP A 335 -8.90 -6.52 3.76
CA TRP A 335 -9.48 -5.63 4.77
C TRP A 335 -10.98 -5.89 4.96
N LEU A 336 -11.76 -5.97 3.87
CA LEU A 336 -13.20 -6.28 3.96
C LEU A 336 -13.46 -7.66 4.60
N CYS A 337 -12.65 -8.66 4.23
CA CYS A 337 -12.79 -10.02 4.74
C CYS A 337 -12.47 -10.14 6.22
N VAL A 338 -11.42 -9.47 6.71
CA VAL A 338 -11.04 -9.54 8.13
C VAL A 338 -12.04 -8.78 8.99
N TYR A 339 -12.41 -7.54 8.65
CA TYR A 339 -13.37 -6.78 9.46
C TYR A 339 -14.74 -7.46 9.56
N HIS A 340 -15.21 -8.05 8.46
CA HIS A 340 -16.47 -8.79 8.47
C HIS A 340 -16.32 -10.18 9.10
N GLY A 341 -15.18 -10.84 8.89
CA GLY A 341 -14.90 -12.19 9.37
C GLY A 341 -14.67 -12.28 10.88
N LEU A 342 -14.20 -11.18 11.49
CA LEU A 342 -14.14 -11.04 12.95
C LEU A 342 -15.52 -11.09 13.61
N ARG A 343 -16.60 -10.80 12.88
CA ARG A 343 -17.97 -10.67 13.39
C ARG A 343 -18.87 -11.90 13.16
N GLN A 344 -18.67 -12.63 12.05
CA GLN A 344 -19.56 -13.74 11.67
C GLN A 344 -18.94 -15.11 11.92
N ASN A 345 -19.67 -15.93 12.68
CA ASN A 345 -19.28 -17.30 13.05
C ASN A 345 -19.62 -18.32 11.95
N GLU A 346 -20.79 -18.17 11.30
CA GLU A 346 -21.23 -18.97 10.16
C GLU A 346 -20.95 -18.24 8.84
N ARG A 347 -20.28 -18.93 7.91
CA ARG A 347 -19.68 -18.32 6.72
C ARG A 347 -20.07 -19.11 5.50
N HIS A 348 -21.24 -18.83 4.95
CA HIS A 348 -21.60 -19.38 3.65
C HIS A 348 -20.82 -18.65 2.55
N LEU A 349 -20.19 -19.40 1.63
CA LEU A 349 -19.31 -18.83 0.61
C LEU A 349 -20.00 -17.75 -0.23
N ILE A 350 -21.25 -17.99 -0.60
CA ILE A 350 -22.05 -17.12 -1.46
C ILE A 350 -22.41 -15.82 -0.73
N THR A 351 -23.10 -15.89 0.40
CA THR A 351 -23.57 -14.70 1.12
C THR A 351 -22.41 -13.88 1.70
N PHE A 352 -21.32 -14.54 2.09
CA PHE A 352 -20.16 -13.87 2.70
C PHE A 352 -19.21 -13.26 1.66
N TYR A 353 -18.74 -14.03 0.66
CA TYR A 353 -17.67 -13.57 -0.23
C TYR A 353 -18.19 -12.88 -1.49
N LEU A 354 -19.34 -13.29 -2.05
CA LEU A 354 -19.85 -12.77 -3.32
C LEU A 354 -20.03 -11.25 -3.34
N PRO A 355 -20.69 -10.58 -2.37
CA PRO A 355 -20.86 -9.13 -2.41
C PRO A 355 -19.51 -8.39 -2.31
N LYS A 356 -18.55 -8.96 -1.56
CA LYS A 356 -17.21 -8.38 -1.40
C LYS A 356 -16.38 -8.53 -2.68
N ILE A 357 -16.40 -9.73 -3.28
CA ILE A 357 -15.75 -10.03 -4.56
C ILE A 357 -16.36 -9.18 -5.67
N LEU A 358 -17.67 -8.92 -5.66
CA LEU A 358 -18.30 -8.06 -6.66
C LEU A 358 -17.77 -6.62 -6.57
N ILE A 359 -17.77 -6.01 -5.38
CA ILE A 359 -17.28 -4.62 -5.22
C ILE A 359 -15.80 -4.51 -5.61
N VAL A 360 -14.96 -5.39 -5.07
CA VAL A 360 -13.51 -5.35 -5.34
C VAL A 360 -13.19 -5.80 -6.78
N GLY A 361 -13.93 -6.76 -7.30
CA GLY A 361 -13.79 -7.24 -8.67
C GLY A 361 -14.15 -6.18 -9.71
N LEU A 362 -15.18 -5.36 -9.46
CA LEU A 362 -15.49 -4.21 -10.32
C LEU A 362 -14.38 -3.16 -10.30
N LEU A 363 -13.74 -2.92 -9.15
CA LEU A 363 -12.55 -2.06 -9.05
C LEU A 363 -11.37 -2.64 -9.82
N TRP A 364 -11.14 -3.95 -9.68
CA TRP A 364 -10.06 -4.64 -10.38
C TRP A 364 -10.26 -4.60 -11.90
N CYS A 365 -11.46 -4.94 -12.39
CA CYS A 365 -11.78 -4.92 -13.82
C CYS A 365 -11.60 -3.52 -14.41
N SER A 366 -12.11 -2.48 -13.73
CA SER A 366 -11.98 -1.10 -14.22
C SER A 366 -10.53 -0.62 -14.22
N ALA A 367 -9.75 -0.89 -13.18
CA ALA A 367 -8.32 -0.57 -13.15
C ALA A 367 -7.53 -1.31 -14.23
N PHE A 368 -7.83 -2.60 -14.43
CA PHE A 368 -7.18 -3.44 -15.44
C PHE A 368 -7.49 -3.00 -16.87
N ILE A 369 -8.76 -2.70 -17.18
CA ILE A 369 -9.17 -2.19 -18.50
C ILE A 369 -8.49 -0.85 -18.77
N LEU A 370 -8.47 0.06 -17.81
CA LEU A 370 -7.81 1.36 -17.94
C LEU A 370 -6.30 1.23 -18.18
N ALA A 371 -5.62 0.35 -17.44
CA ALA A 371 -4.19 0.12 -17.58
C ALA A 371 -3.85 -0.50 -18.94
N THR A 372 -4.63 -1.51 -19.38
CA THR A 372 -4.43 -2.18 -20.66
C THR A 372 -4.72 -1.25 -21.82
N TRP A 373 -5.83 -0.51 -21.77
CA TRP A 373 -6.19 0.47 -22.80
C TRP A 373 -5.09 1.50 -22.99
N LEU A 374 -4.61 2.10 -21.90
CA LEU A 374 -3.54 3.10 -21.97
C LEU A 374 -2.26 2.54 -22.59
N ARG A 375 -1.84 1.32 -22.20
CA ARG A 375 -0.63 0.69 -22.74
C ARG A 375 -0.75 0.28 -24.20
N CYS A 376 -1.91 -0.21 -24.62
CA CYS A 376 -2.14 -0.55 -26.02
C CYS A 376 -2.14 0.71 -26.90
N THR A 377 -2.79 1.79 -26.45
CA THR A 377 -2.80 3.05 -27.20
C THR A 377 -1.43 3.73 -27.23
N GLU A 378 -0.65 3.68 -26.14
CA GLU A 378 0.75 4.17 -26.12
C GLU A 378 1.66 3.38 -27.09
N LEU A 379 1.36 2.10 -27.34
CA LEU A 379 2.13 1.27 -28.26
C LEU A 379 1.77 1.53 -29.72
N GLU A 380 0.48 1.69 -30.01
CA GLU A 380 -0.01 1.95 -31.37
C GLU A 380 0.35 3.37 -31.83
N ASP A 381 0.22 4.36 -30.93
CA ASP A 381 0.45 5.77 -31.22
C ASP A 381 1.47 6.40 -30.24
N PRO A 382 2.75 6.59 -30.64
CA PRO A 382 3.75 7.25 -29.81
C PRO A 382 3.49 8.76 -29.64
N THR A 383 2.54 9.32 -30.41
CA THR A 383 2.11 10.72 -30.29
C THR A 383 0.83 10.87 -29.47
N TYR A 384 0.28 9.77 -28.93
CA TYR A 384 -0.95 9.80 -28.15
C TYR A 384 -0.79 10.67 -26.89
N ASN A 385 -1.79 11.52 -26.62
CA ASN A 385 -1.88 12.27 -25.37
C ASN A 385 -3.26 12.06 -24.75
N TYR A 386 -3.27 11.39 -23.60
CA TYR A 386 -4.48 11.07 -22.83
C TYR A 386 -5.26 12.29 -22.35
N VAL A 387 -4.69 13.51 -22.38
CA VAL A 387 -5.38 14.75 -21.97
C VAL A 387 -6.31 15.27 -23.06
N LEU A 388 -6.07 14.95 -24.34
CA LEU A 388 -6.75 15.56 -25.49
C LEU A 388 -7.77 14.63 -26.16
N ASP A 389 -7.60 13.31 -26.09
CA ASP A 389 -8.35 12.33 -26.89
C ASP A 389 -9.38 11.47 -26.09
N THR A 390 -9.90 11.96 -24.96
CA THR A 390 -10.45 11.09 -23.88
C THR A 390 -11.94 11.25 -23.53
N SER A 391 -12.84 11.30 -24.51
CA SER A 391 -14.29 11.23 -24.21
C SER A 391 -14.70 9.90 -23.54
N ASN A 392 -14.24 8.76 -24.05
CA ASN A 392 -14.59 7.43 -23.51
C ASN A 392 -13.81 7.08 -22.23
N TYR A 393 -12.58 7.57 -22.08
CA TYR A 393 -11.76 7.37 -20.89
C TYR A 393 -12.35 8.05 -19.66
N PHE A 394 -12.99 9.20 -19.83
CA PHE A 394 -13.68 9.90 -18.75
C PHE A 394 -14.79 9.06 -18.12
N GLY A 395 -15.54 8.28 -18.91
CA GLY A 395 -16.58 7.38 -18.41
C GLY A 395 -16.04 6.31 -17.45
N PHE A 396 -14.97 5.62 -17.85
CA PHE A 396 -14.31 4.62 -16.99
C PHE A 396 -13.67 5.24 -15.74
N LYS A 397 -13.16 6.48 -15.84
CA LYS A 397 -12.65 7.23 -14.69
C LYS A 397 -13.75 7.48 -13.65
N VAL A 398 -14.90 8.02 -14.07
CA VAL A 398 -16.04 8.27 -13.17
C VAL A 398 -16.54 6.96 -12.56
N PHE A 399 -16.61 5.89 -13.33
CA PHE A 399 -16.97 4.56 -12.83
C PHE A 399 -16.00 4.06 -11.74
N PHE A 400 -14.68 4.17 -11.96
CA PHE A 400 -13.68 3.75 -10.97
C PHE A 400 -13.83 4.51 -9.64
N PHE A 401 -13.99 5.83 -9.68
CA PHE A 401 -14.14 6.65 -8.47
C PHE A 401 -15.46 6.42 -7.74
N THR A 402 -16.56 6.21 -8.48
CA THR A 402 -17.86 5.92 -7.85
C THR A 402 -17.85 4.58 -7.12
N VAL A 403 -17.36 3.51 -7.76
CA VAL A 403 -17.20 2.20 -7.10
C VAL A 403 -16.20 2.29 -5.93
N GLY A 404 -15.13 3.09 -6.07
CA GLY A 404 -14.17 3.33 -5.00
C GLY A 404 -14.79 4.03 -3.80
N GLY A 405 -15.69 5.00 -4.03
CA GLY A 405 -16.47 5.65 -2.99
C GLY A 405 -17.36 4.68 -2.23
N PHE A 406 -18.08 3.80 -2.94
CA PHE A 406 -18.87 2.73 -2.32
C PHE A 406 -18.01 1.78 -1.49
N TYR A 407 -16.82 1.41 -1.97
CA TYR A 407 -15.86 0.59 -1.22
C TYR A 407 -15.45 1.25 0.09
N VAL A 408 -15.04 2.52 0.06
CA VAL A 408 -14.60 3.24 1.27
C VAL A 408 -15.76 3.39 2.26
N ALA A 409 -16.95 3.75 1.79
CA ALA A 409 -18.14 3.82 2.64
C ALA A 409 -18.45 2.47 3.30
N TYR A 410 -18.39 1.37 2.53
CA TYR A 410 -18.60 0.02 3.04
C TYR A 410 -17.54 -0.38 4.08
N LEU A 411 -16.26 -0.09 3.82
CA LEU A 411 -15.17 -0.34 4.76
C LEU A 411 -15.36 0.44 6.07
N LEU A 412 -15.71 1.74 5.99
CA LEU A 412 -15.96 2.57 7.17
C LEU A 412 -17.15 2.05 8.00
N LEU A 413 -18.24 1.63 7.35
CA LEU A 413 -19.38 1.02 8.02
C LEU A 413 -18.97 -0.27 8.76
N LEU A 414 -18.14 -1.12 8.14
CA LEU A 414 -17.63 -2.33 8.79
C LEU A 414 -16.71 -2.01 9.98
N ILE A 415 -15.85 -1.00 9.86
CA ILE A 415 -14.98 -0.57 10.96
C ILE A 415 -15.82 -0.04 12.13
N LEU A 416 -16.74 0.89 11.88
CA LEU A 416 -17.61 1.46 12.93
C LEU A 416 -18.42 0.37 13.64
N LYS A 417 -18.97 -0.56 12.87
CA LYS A 417 -19.75 -1.67 13.41
C LYS A 417 -18.90 -2.67 14.19
N ALA A 418 -17.68 -2.95 13.73
CA ALA A 418 -16.74 -3.78 14.47
C ALA A 418 -16.37 -3.14 15.81
N TYR A 419 -16.13 -1.83 15.83
CA TYR A 419 -15.85 -1.09 17.06
C TYR A 419 -17.02 -1.04 18.04
N SER A 420 -18.27 -0.98 17.55
CA SER A 420 -19.45 -0.96 18.42
C SER A 420 -19.77 -2.33 19.03
N GLU A 421 -19.61 -3.42 18.27
CA GLU A 421 -20.05 -4.75 18.71
C GLU A 421 -18.94 -5.56 19.41
N LEU A 422 -17.66 -5.45 18.98
CA LEU A 422 -16.58 -6.32 19.46
C LEU A 422 -15.81 -5.76 20.66
N ARG A 423 -16.06 -4.51 21.09
CA ARG A 423 -15.39 -3.91 22.25
C ARG A 423 -15.77 -4.59 23.58
N SER A 424 -16.90 -5.28 23.60
CA SER A 424 -17.37 -6.03 24.77
C SER A 424 -16.55 -7.30 25.04
N MET A 425 -15.69 -7.73 24.10
CA MET A 425 -14.94 -8.99 24.18
C MET A 425 -13.41 -8.77 24.23
N PRO A 426 -12.68 -9.23 25.26
CA PRO A 426 -11.27 -8.89 25.46
C PRO A 426 -10.31 -9.45 24.39
N TYR A 427 -10.54 -10.66 23.87
CA TYR A 427 -9.69 -11.27 22.84
C TYR A 427 -9.87 -10.64 21.45
N PHE A 428 -11.11 -10.27 21.10
CA PHE A 428 -11.42 -9.62 19.83
C PHE A 428 -10.97 -8.15 19.79
N ASP A 429 -11.02 -7.46 20.92
CA ASP A 429 -10.56 -6.07 21.07
C ASP A 429 -9.06 -5.93 20.75
N LEU A 430 -8.21 -6.88 21.17
CA LEU A 430 -6.77 -6.86 20.84
C LEU A 430 -6.52 -7.01 19.33
N ARG A 431 -7.18 -8.00 18.69
CA ARG A 431 -7.08 -8.24 17.24
C ARG A 431 -7.53 -7.03 16.44
N LEU A 432 -8.67 -6.45 16.81
CA LEU A 432 -9.25 -5.29 16.14
C LEU A 432 -8.35 -4.06 16.27
N ARG A 433 -7.84 -3.76 17.47
CA ARG A 433 -6.93 -2.61 17.70
C ARG A 433 -5.64 -2.73 16.91
N PHE A 434 -5.02 -3.91 16.89
CA PHE A 434 -3.79 -4.13 16.12
C PHE A 434 -4.03 -3.92 14.62
N LEU A 435 -5.05 -4.58 14.07
CA LEU A 435 -5.41 -4.49 12.66
C LEU A 435 -5.75 -3.06 12.24
N THR A 436 -6.60 -2.38 13.01
CA THR A 436 -7.07 -1.03 12.69
C THR A 436 -5.97 0.01 12.81
N LEU A 437 -5.10 -0.09 13.83
CA LEU A 437 -3.97 0.82 13.98
C LEU A 437 -2.99 0.65 12.82
N LEU A 438 -2.62 -0.59 12.50
CA LEU A 438 -1.70 -0.85 11.40
C LEU A 438 -2.30 -0.46 10.04
N ALA A 439 -3.57 -0.79 9.79
CA ALA A 439 -4.27 -0.39 8.56
C ALA A 439 -4.39 1.15 8.47
N ALA A 440 -4.70 1.84 9.57
CA ALA A 440 -4.77 3.30 9.58
C ALA A 440 -3.41 3.94 9.29
N VAL A 441 -2.31 3.40 9.84
CA VAL A 441 -0.96 3.88 9.54
C VAL A 441 -0.63 3.69 8.05
N VAL A 442 -0.90 2.51 7.50
CA VAL A 442 -0.65 2.22 6.08
C VAL A 442 -1.51 3.12 5.18
N SER A 443 -2.81 3.25 5.44
CA SER A 443 -3.70 4.14 4.70
C SER A 443 -3.26 5.61 4.80
N PHE A 444 -2.82 6.06 5.98
CA PHE A 444 -2.33 7.42 6.19
C PHE A 444 -1.06 7.71 5.40
N VAL A 445 -0.08 6.80 5.44
CA VAL A 445 1.17 6.94 4.69
C VAL A 445 0.90 6.90 3.18
N CYS A 446 0.10 5.95 2.69
CA CYS A 446 -0.33 5.90 1.29
C CYS A 446 -1.02 7.20 0.88
N GLY A 447 -1.95 7.71 1.69
CA GLY A 447 -2.64 8.98 1.44
C GLY A 447 -1.70 10.18 1.40
N CYS A 448 -0.69 10.22 2.27
CA CYS A 448 0.32 11.28 2.29
C CYS A 448 1.22 11.24 1.04
N VAL A 449 1.61 10.04 0.57
CA VAL A 449 2.41 9.89 -0.64
C VAL A 449 1.60 10.29 -1.88
N THR A 450 0.35 9.84 -1.99
CA THR A 450 -0.53 10.21 -3.11
C THR A 450 -0.87 11.70 -3.12
N ALA A 451 -1.13 12.31 -1.96
CA ALA A 451 -1.37 13.75 -1.86
C ALA A 451 -0.15 14.57 -2.31
N ARG A 452 1.08 14.12 -1.99
CA ARG A 452 2.30 14.78 -2.49
C ARG A 452 2.56 14.54 -3.97
N GLN A 453 2.13 13.41 -4.50
CA GLN A 453 2.31 13.07 -5.90
C GLN A 453 1.37 13.87 -6.81
N PHE A 454 0.10 14.02 -6.42
CA PHE A 454 -0.93 14.62 -7.26
C PHE A 454 -1.38 16.02 -6.81
N GLY A 455 -1.12 16.44 -5.56
CA GLY A 455 -1.55 17.74 -5.05
C GLY A 455 -3.08 17.91 -5.06
N ALA A 456 -3.57 19.10 -5.39
CA ALA A 456 -5.01 19.33 -5.67
C ALA A 456 -5.48 18.61 -6.96
N GLY A 457 -4.55 18.07 -7.76
CA GLY A 457 -4.79 17.27 -8.95
C GLY A 457 -5.18 15.81 -8.68
N ILE A 458 -5.60 15.45 -7.46
CA ILE A 458 -6.22 14.13 -7.21
C ILE A 458 -7.49 13.93 -8.08
N PHE A 459 -8.14 15.04 -8.46
CA PHE A 459 -9.26 15.05 -9.41
C PHE A 459 -8.83 15.17 -10.88
N GLU A 460 -7.55 15.48 -11.16
CA GLU A 460 -7.03 15.49 -12.53
C GLU A 460 -6.92 14.07 -13.09
N ASP A 461 -7.00 13.97 -14.41
CA ASP A 461 -7.40 12.80 -15.21
C ASP A 461 -6.53 11.54 -15.14
N SER A 462 -5.63 11.41 -14.16
CA SER A 462 -4.58 10.38 -14.21
C SER A 462 -4.35 9.55 -12.94
N PHE A 463 -5.13 9.74 -11.88
CA PHE A 463 -4.91 9.06 -10.60
C PHE A 463 -4.94 7.52 -10.71
N ALA A 464 -5.99 6.94 -11.32
CA ALA A 464 -6.22 5.50 -11.30
C ALA A 464 -5.21 4.69 -12.13
N SER A 465 -4.78 5.21 -13.30
CA SER A 465 -3.83 4.51 -14.18
C SER A 465 -2.37 4.74 -13.79
N ARG A 466 -2.04 5.88 -13.15
CA ARG A 466 -0.66 6.22 -12.74
C ARG A 466 -0.27 5.74 -11.35
N LEU A 467 -1.22 5.36 -10.51
CA LEU A 467 -0.95 4.90 -9.14
C LEU A 467 0.01 3.70 -9.08
N THR A 468 -0.01 2.87 -10.12
CA THR A 468 0.82 1.65 -10.22
C THR A 468 2.07 1.85 -11.08
N THR A 469 2.08 2.82 -11.99
CA THR A 469 3.06 2.83 -13.09
C THR A 469 4.11 3.94 -13.06
N TYR A 470 3.90 5.04 -12.32
CA TYR A 470 4.86 6.16 -12.33
C TYR A 470 5.10 6.77 -10.94
N TYR A 471 6.35 6.69 -10.48
CA TYR A 471 6.84 7.38 -9.28
C TYR A 471 7.55 8.68 -9.70
N ARG A 472 7.38 9.79 -8.95
CA ARG A 472 8.10 11.06 -9.24
C ARG A 472 9.50 11.12 -8.63
N SER A 473 9.68 10.44 -7.49
CA SER A 473 10.94 10.41 -6.76
C SER A 473 11.21 9.00 -6.22
N SER A 474 12.49 8.65 -6.12
CA SER A 474 12.98 7.37 -5.60
C SER A 474 12.54 7.12 -4.16
N ALA A 475 12.35 8.20 -3.38
CA ALA A 475 11.77 8.12 -2.04
C ALA A 475 10.31 7.68 -2.06
N GLN A 476 9.51 8.07 -3.06
CA GLN A 476 8.11 7.64 -3.19
C GLN A 476 8.02 6.16 -3.55
N PHE A 477 8.84 5.72 -4.51
CA PHE A 477 8.96 4.32 -4.89
C PHE A 477 9.29 3.46 -3.66
N MET A 478 10.37 3.81 -2.95
CA MET A 478 10.84 3.05 -1.81
C MET A 478 9.87 3.11 -0.62
N ALA A 479 9.19 4.25 -0.40
CA ALA A 479 8.18 4.37 0.64
C ALA A 479 6.99 3.44 0.37
N LEU A 480 6.44 3.42 -0.87
CA LEU A 480 5.27 2.60 -1.19
C LEU A 480 5.60 1.10 -1.20
N TYR A 481 6.67 0.70 -1.87
CA TYR A 481 7.11 -0.71 -1.90
C TYR A 481 7.52 -1.20 -0.51
N GLY A 482 8.31 -0.40 0.22
CA GLY A 482 8.74 -0.73 1.58
C GLY A 482 7.56 -0.83 2.55
N LEU A 483 6.61 0.10 2.49
CA LEU A 483 5.41 0.09 3.34
C LEU A 483 4.60 -1.20 3.15
N LEU A 484 4.30 -1.58 1.91
CA LEU A 484 3.48 -2.77 1.60
C LEU A 484 4.20 -4.08 1.98
N ASN A 485 5.51 -4.18 1.72
CA ASN A 485 6.30 -5.34 2.12
C ASN A 485 6.38 -5.47 3.66
N PHE A 486 6.79 -4.41 4.36
CA PHE A 486 6.88 -4.45 5.83
C PHE A 486 5.52 -4.62 6.50
N TYR A 487 4.45 -4.09 5.91
CA TYR A 487 3.09 -4.34 6.37
C TYR A 487 2.75 -5.83 6.37
N LEU A 488 3.00 -6.54 5.27
CA LEU A 488 2.72 -7.98 5.22
C LEU A 488 3.72 -8.80 6.06
N TYR A 489 4.97 -8.37 6.20
CA TYR A 489 5.93 -9.06 7.08
C TYR A 489 5.54 -8.97 8.55
N THR A 490 5.11 -7.79 9.00
CA THR A 490 4.62 -7.60 10.37
C THR A 490 3.33 -8.40 10.62
N MET A 491 2.41 -8.40 9.66
CA MET A 491 1.19 -9.21 9.74
C MET A 491 1.49 -10.72 9.77
N ALA A 492 2.42 -11.20 8.94
CA ALA A 492 2.85 -12.60 8.93
C ALA A 492 3.50 -12.99 10.26
N TYR A 493 4.33 -12.12 10.85
CA TYR A 493 4.95 -12.36 12.15
C TYR A 493 3.93 -12.42 13.30
N VAL A 494 2.97 -11.49 13.32
CA VAL A 494 1.98 -11.37 14.40
C VAL A 494 0.93 -12.48 14.34
N TYR A 495 0.54 -12.90 13.14
CA TYR A 495 -0.45 -13.96 12.93
C TYR A 495 0.15 -15.37 12.84
N ALA A 496 1.47 -15.52 12.93
CA ALA A 496 2.12 -16.82 13.07
C ALA A 496 1.64 -17.56 14.34
N PRO A 497 1.65 -18.90 14.36
CA PRO A 497 1.29 -19.67 15.55
C PRO A 497 2.25 -19.41 16.72
N ALA A 498 1.73 -19.40 17.95
CA ALA A 498 2.55 -19.27 19.15
C ALA A 498 3.36 -20.55 19.41
N SER A 499 4.65 -20.42 19.75
CA SER A 499 5.58 -21.57 19.91
C SER A 499 5.32 -22.44 21.15
N GLN A 500 4.47 -22.00 22.08
CA GLN A 500 4.47 -22.48 23.47
C GLN A 500 3.39 -23.52 23.80
N GLN A 501 2.66 -24.07 22.81
CA GLN A 501 1.49 -24.93 23.05
C GLN A 501 1.53 -26.33 22.44
N VAL A 502 2.70 -26.80 21.98
CA VAL A 502 2.83 -28.15 21.42
C VAL A 502 2.51 -29.27 22.43
N TYR A 503 2.55 -29.00 23.74
CA TYR A 503 2.30 -30.03 24.77
C TYR A 503 0.91 -29.98 25.45
N GLY A 504 0.14 -28.90 25.28
CA GLY A 504 -1.15 -28.72 25.98
C GLY A 504 -2.40 -28.73 25.09
N GLN A 505 -2.23 -28.69 23.76
CA GLN A 505 -3.34 -28.48 22.84
C GLN A 505 -3.94 -29.78 22.28
N HIS A 506 -3.18 -30.88 22.26
CA HIS A 506 -3.77 -32.21 22.02
C HIS A 506 -4.71 -32.63 23.16
N THR A 507 -4.51 -32.12 24.37
CA THR A 507 -5.33 -32.42 25.55
C THR A 507 -6.52 -31.47 25.73
N SER A 508 -6.47 -30.22 25.25
CA SER A 508 -7.63 -29.32 25.30
C SER A 508 -8.62 -29.57 24.16
N ILE A 509 -8.13 -29.81 22.93
CA ILE A 509 -9.01 -30.06 21.77
C ILE A 509 -9.74 -31.42 21.89
N THR A 510 -9.16 -32.39 22.62
CA THR A 510 -9.80 -33.68 22.88
C THR A 510 -10.77 -33.65 24.07
N LYS A 511 -10.67 -32.65 24.96
CA LYS A 511 -11.54 -32.52 26.14
C LYS A 511 -12.93 -31.99 25.82
N ASP A 512 -13.08 -31.22 24.74
CA ASP A 512 -14.33 -30.50 24.44
C ASP A 512 -15.23 -31.23 23.43
N ASN A 513 -14.90 -32.48 23.07
CA ASN A 513 -15.84 -33.34 22.36
C ASN A 513 -16.63 -34.14 23.41
N PRO A 514 -17.94 -33.88 23.63
CA PRO A 514 -18.72 -34.52 24.69
C PRO A 514 -18.75 -36.04 24.57
N THR A 515 -18.54 -36.58 23.36
CA THR A 515 -18.47 -38.02 23.12
C THR A 515 -17.13 -38.63 23.57
N PHE A 516 -16.04 -37.86 23.62
CA PHE A 516 -14.71 -38.32 24.05
C PHE A 516 -14.46 -38.07 25.53
N SER A 517 -14.99 -37.00 26.10
CA SER A 517 -14.92 -36.75 27.56
C SER A 517 -15.68 -37.79 28.37
N MET A 518 -16.81 -38.30 27.86
CA MET A 518 -17.57 -39.39 28.50
C MET A 518 -16.90 -40.77 28.40
N ILE A 519 -15.97 -40.97 27.46
CA ILE A 519 -15.24 -42.24 27.29
C ILE A 519 -13.99 -42.27 28.17
N ASN A 520 -13.40 -41.11 28.48
CA ASN A 520 -12.17 -41.04 29.26
C ASN A 520 -12.38 -40.77 30.76
N ASP A 521 -13.61 -40.45 31.19
CA ASP A 521 -13.97 -40.32 32.61
C ASP A 521 -14.48 -41.65 33.23
N SER A 522 -14.55 -42.75 32.47
CA SER A 522 -15.16 -44.00 32.97
C SER A 522 -14.22 -45.11 33.42
N ASP A 523 -12.94 -45.14 33.05
CA ASP A 523 -12.03 -46.22 33.48
C ASP A 523 -10.56 -45.78 33.32
N GLU A 524 -9.86 -45.56 34.44
CA GLU A 524 -8.41 -45.73 34.67
C GLU A 524 -7.92 -44.76 35.77
N ASP A 525 -7.96 -45.24 37.02
CA ASP A 525 -7.00 -44.87 38.09
C ASP A 525 -7.14 -45.87 39.26
N VAL A 526 -6.73 -47.12 39.02
CA VAL A 526 -6.32 -48.06 40.09
C VAL A 526 -4.97 -48.65 39.68
N ILE A 527 -3.88 -47.91 39.95
CA ILE A 527 -2.53 -48.45 39.86
C ILE A 527 -2.01 -48.68 41.27
N TYR A 528 -1.87 -49.97 41.60
CA TYR A 528 -1.17 -50.52 42.77
C TYR A 528 0.25 -49.93 42.87
N GLY A 529 0.54 -49.25 43.97
CA GLY A 529 1.90 -48.93 44.40
C GLY A 529 2.34 -49.95 45.44
N SER A 530 3.17 -50.90 45.01
CA SER A 530 3.98 -51.78 45.83
C SER A 530 5.05 -50.98 46.58
N ASP A 531 5.16 -51.18 47.89
CA ASP A 531 6.40 -51.27 48.67
C ASP A 531 6.03 -51.57 50.14
N GLU A 532 6.39 -52.76 50.65
CA GLU A 532 7.16 -52.90 51.90
C GLU A 532 7.30 -54.37 52.32
N GLU A 533 8.55 -54.74 52.58
CA GLU A 533 9.02 -56.04 53.01
C GLU A 533 8.55 -56.40 54.42
N VAL A 534 8.40 -57.71 54.60
CA VAL A 534 8.02 -58.43 55.81
C VAL A 534 9.08 -58.29 56.92
N ALA A 535 8.70 -57.78 58.09
CA ALA A 535 9.38 -58.08 59.36
C ALA A 535 8.45 -57.94 60.59
N TYR A 536 8.18 -59.09 61.23
CA TYR A 536 7.71 -59.40 62.59
C TYR A 536 7.33 -58.28 63.60
N GLY A 537 6.18 -58.47 64.29
CA GLY A 537 6.05 -58.08 65.71
C GLY A 537 4.67 -57.59 66.21
N SER A 538 3.90 -58.49 66.82
CA SER A 538 3.05 -58.33 68.02
C SER A 538 2.11 -57.12 68.23
N ASP A 539 0.83 -57.49 68.43
CA ASP A 539 -0.07 -57.08 69.52
C ASP A 539 -0.89 -55.78 69.51
N GLU A 540 -2.16 -56.01 69.86
CA GLU A 540 -3.11 -55.21 70.65
C GLU A 540 -3.91 -54.05 70.03
N ASP A 541 -5.15 -54.40 69.68
CA ASP A 541 -6.39 -54.02 70.38
C ASP A 541 -6.96 -52.57 70.34
N SER A 542 -8.28 -52.54 70.08
CA SER A 542 -9.27 -51.67 70.74
C SER A 542 -9.43 -50.17 70.38
N ARG A 543 -10.48 -49.84 69.58
CA ARG A 543 -11.75 -49.15 70.02
C ARG A 543 -12.51 -48.41 68.90
N ARG A 544 -13.62 -49.03 68.47
CA ARG A 544 -15.02 -48.59 68.22
C ARG A 544 -15.43 -47.16 67.73
N PRO A 545 -16.61 -47.06 67.06
CA PRO A 545 -16.98 -46.04 66.08
C PRO A 545 -18.09 -45.05 66.55
N LEU A 546 -18.36 -44.01 65.76
CA LEU A 546 -19.59 -43.20 65.88
C LEU A 546 -20.29 -43.02 64.52
N THR A 547 -21.49 -43.59 64.47
CA THR A 547 -22.52 -43.55 63.42
C THR A 547 -23.37 -42.27 63.51
N ARG A 548 -23.83 -41.73 62.37
CA ARG A 548 -25.18 -41.13 62.25
C ARG A 548 -25.72 -41.20 60.80
N ALA A 549 -27.02 -41.48 60.72
CA ALA A 549 -27.77 -42.11 59.63
C ALA A 549 -28.27 -41.20 58.47
N PRO A 550 -28.68 -41.78 57.31
CA PRO A 550 -29.35 -41.09 56.20
C PRO A 550 -30.90 -41.10 56.33
N ARG A 551 -31.59 -40.20 55.60
CA ARG A 551 -33.06 -40.20 55.42
C ARG A 551 -33.45 -40.12 53.93
N PRO A 552 -34.64 -40.60 53.55
CA PRO A 552 -34.80 -41.46 52.37
C PRO A 552 -35.48 -40.79 51.17
N THR A 553 -35.27 -41.44 50.03
CA THR A 553 -36.02 -41.35 48.78
C THR A 553 -37.48 -41.73 48.95
N THR A 554 -38.36 -41.05 48.20
CA THR A 554 -39.75 -41.48 47.96
C THR A 554 -39.91 -41.71 46.45
N THR A 555 -40.39 -42.90 46.14
CA THR A 555 -40.78 -43.45 44.84
C THR A 555 -42.09 -42.87 44.33
N THR A 556 -42.20 -42.66 43.01
CA THR A 556 -43.47 -42.77 42.27
C THR A 556 -43.20 -43.23 40.83
N HIS A 557 -43.71 -44.45 40.57
CA HIS A 557 -43.99 -45.16 39.32
C HIS A 557 -42.88 -45.48 38.32
#